data_AF-A0A423JZE8-F1
#
_entry.id   AF-A0A423JZE8-F1
#
_cell.length_a   1.000
_cell.length_b   1.000
_cell.length_c   1.000
_cell.angle_alpha   90.00
_cell.angle_beta   90.00
_cell.angle_gamma   90.00
#
_symmetry.space_group_name_H-M   'P 1'
#
loop_
_entity.id
_entity.type
_entity.pdbx_description
1 polymer ?
#
loop_
_entity_poly.entity_id
_entity_poly.type
_entity_poly.pdbx_seq_one_letter_code
_entity_poly.pdbx_strand_id
1 'polypeptide(L)'
;MQELTYTSICRNNGLIIFDALSETELQTGRRLHEDLIDYCREIDRQGYCTHYSIKSKQMLIAVLQLVLSECRAGVLCPVLHFECHGDPEKGLYIHASKEYVGWSELVQHLAEINQATRNNVGVVLAACYGFEISKFITFTIPCPFNFVIAPQDVIQAGRLQDVVLDFYKTTVKSGDLQGGLVALDNQLVLFHCGEWFFSTLASCMITNFNAVARSQMVELMVSNEVAKVGYRNRELLREQRAKAKKFLKSPQNFYRLMSRTFLHNKIPISYEDFHAFVEGKRPR
;
A
#
# COMPACT_ATOMS: atom_id res chain seq x y z
N MET A 1 -27.02 -7.11 6.83
CA MET A 1 -25.85 -7.58 6.05
C MET A 1 -24.79 -7.94 7.08
N GLN A 2 -24.16 -9.12 7.03
CA GLN A 2 -23.10 -9.42 8.00
C GLN A 2 -21.91 -8.50 7.73
N GLU A 3 -21.47 -7.74 8.73
CA GLU A 3 -20.25 -6.94 8.66
C GLU A 3 -19.04 -7.81 9.04
N LEU A 4 -17.94 -7.62 8.33
CA LEU A 4 -16.68 -8.29 8.61
C LEU A 4 -15.80 -7.36 9.43
N THR A 5 -15.55 -7.70 10.69
CA THR A 5 -14.67 -6.92 11.57
C THR A 5 -13.29 -7.58 11.63
N TYR A 6 -12.24 -6.78 11.52
CA TYR A 6 -10.87 -7.23 11.80
C TYR A 6 -10.02 -6.08 12.32
N THR A 7 -8.96 -6.42 13.04
CA THR A 7 -8.00 -5.45 13.56
C THR A 7 -6.73 -5.50 12.72
N SER A 8 -6.34 -4.37 12.13
CA SER A 8 -5.01 -4.17 11.56
C SER A 8 -4.10 -3.51 12.59
N ILE A 9 -2.95 -4.12 12.87
CA ILE A 9 -1.93 -3.53 13.73
C ILE A 9 -0.75 -3.15 12.85
N CYS A 10 -0.45 -1.85 12.80
CA CYS A 10 0.75 -1.34 12.17
C CYS A 10 1.78 -0.95 13.24
N ARG A 11 3.03 -1.38 13.06
CA ARG A 11 4.12 -1.12 14.02
C ARG A 11 5.00 0.04 13.57
N ASN A 12 4.40 1.09 13.00
CA ASN A 12 5.18 2.20 12.49
C ASN A 12 5.99 2.84 13.61
N ASN A 13 7.27 3.05 13.34
CA ASN A 13 8.22 3.61 14.31
C ASN A 13 9.07 4.74 13.71
N GLY A 14 8.82 5.14 12.47
CA GLY A 14 9.45 6.29 11.85
C GLY A 14 8.61 6.87 10.72
N LEU A 15 8.76 8.16 10.49
CA LEU A 15 8.20 8.93 9.39
C LEU A 15 9.34 9.46 8.52
N ILE A 16 9.33 9.09 7.24
CA ILE A 16 10.32 9.53 6.27
C ILE A 16 9.64 10.45 5.26
N ILE A 17 10.02 11.72 5.26
CA ILE A 17 9.51 12.75 4.35
C ILE A 17 10.45 12.88 3.15
N PHE A 18 9.91 12.65 1.96
CA PHE A 18 10.56 12.86 0.66
C PHE A 18 10.00 14.13 0.06
N ASP A 19 10.79 15.21 0.06
CA ASP A 19 10.36 16.54 -0.37
C ASP A 19 11.02 16.90 -1.70
N ALA A 20 10.23 16.92 -2.78
CA ALA A 20 10.70 17.20 -4.14
C ALA A 20 10.09 18.48 -4.74
N LEU A 21 9.55 19.37 -3.91
CA LEU A 21 8.98 20.65 -4.32
C LEU A 21 10.05 21.64 -4.80
N SER A 22 9.62 22.64 -5.56
CA SER A 22 10.50 23.76 -5.94
C SER A 22 10.88 24.59 -4.73
N GLU A 23 12.07 25.18 -4.72
CA GLU A 23 12.48 26.18 -3.71
C GLU A 23 11.65 27.47 -3.78
N THR A 24 10.98 27.71 -4.92
CA THR A 24 10.12 28.88 -5.13
C THR A 24 8.67 28.65 -4.67
N GLU A 25 8.32 27.44 -4.26
CA GLU A 25 6.98 27.07 -3.82
C GLU A 25 6.86 27.10 -2.29
N LEU A 26 5.64 26.93 -1.78
CA LEU A 26 5.42 26.72 -0.36
C LEU A 26 6.16 25.44 0.08
N GLN A 27 7.09 25.58 1.02
CA GLN A 27 7.92 24.48 1.52
C GLN A 27 7.15 23.61 2.52
N THR A 28 6.07 22.97 2.08
CA THR A 28 5.14 22.21 2.95
C THR A 28 5.84 21.04 3.63
N GLY A 29 6.65 20.26 2.92
CA GLY A 29 7.38 19.12 3.49
C GLY A 29 8.39 19.51 4.55
N ARG A 30 9.16 20.59 4.31
CA ARG A 30 10.08 21.15 5.31
C ARG A 30 9.34 21.66 6.55
N ARG A 31 8.25 22.42 6.38
CA ARG A 31 7.46 22.95 7.51
C ARG A 31 6.85 21.83 8.33
N LEU A 32 6.26 20.83 7.68
CA LEU A 32 5.72 19.63 8.31
C LEU A 32 6.79 18.93 9.17
N HIS A 33 8.00 18.79 8.65
CA HIS A 33 9.12 18.21 9.39
C HIS A 33 9.51 19.04 10.63
N GLU A 34 9.65 20.37 10.47
CA GLU A 34 9.98 21.28 11.57
C GLU A 34 8.92 21.20 12.69
N ASP A 35 7.63 21.29 12.34
CA ASP A 35 6.51 21.19 13.27
C ASP A 35 6.44 19.83 13.99
N LEU A 36 6.74 18.75 13.29
CA LEU A 36 6.72 17.40 13.87
C LEU A 36 7.92 17.13 14.76
N ILE A 37 9.10 17.68 14.46
CA ILE A 37 10.26 17.57 15.36
C ILE A 37 9.97 18.23 16.70
N ASP A 38 9.39 19.44 16.67
CA ASP A 38 9.06 20.16 17.90
C ASP A 38 8.04 19.40 18.73
N TYR A 39 6.96 18.90 18.09
CA TYR A 39 5.98 18.07 18.77
C TYR A 39 6.55 16.74 19.30
N CYS A 40 7.41 16.07 18.53
CA CYS A 40 8.08 14.84 18.98
C CYS A 40 8.98 15.10 20.19
N ARG A 41 9.62 16.27 20.29
CA ARG A 41 10.39 16.68 21.47
C ARG A 41 9.50 16.88 22.68
N GLU A 42 8.32 17.48 22.51
CA GLU A 42 7.34 17.70 23.59
C GLU A 42 6.84 16.38 24.22
N ILE A 43 6.75 15.31 23.44
CA ILE A 43 6.24 13.99 23.89
C ILE A 43 7.34 12.93 24.09
N ASP A 44 8.62 13.34 24.10
CA ASP A 44 9.79 12.47 24.28
C ASP A 44 9.92 11.32 23.24
N ARG A 45 9.67 11.64 21.96
CA ARG A 45 9.80 10.74 20.80
C ARG A 45 10.81 11.25 19.77
N GLN A 46 12.00 11.62 20.23
CA GLN A 46 13.06 12.15 19.36
C GLN A 46 13.48 11.14 18.27
N GLY A 47 13.83 11.64 17.09
CA GLY A 47 14.30 10.81 15.96
C GLY A 47 13.18 10.08 15.20
N TYR A 48 11.91 10.33 15.51
CA TYR A 48 10.77 9.73 14.80
C TYR A 48 10.63 10.21 13.35
N CYS A 49 10.95 11.47 13.07
CA CYS A 49 10.74 12.08 11.76
C CYS A 49 12.08 12.44 11.10
N THR A 50 12.24 12.02 9.84
CA THR A 50 13.42 12.33 9.00
C THR A 50 12.96 12.98 7.71
N HIS A 51 13.63 14.06 7.29
CA HIS A 51 13.37 14.76 6.03
C HIS A 51 14.52 14.60 5.04
N TYR A 52 14.18 14.33 3.78
CA TYR A 52 15.10 14.32 2.65
C TYR A 52 14.61 15.28 1.58
N SER A 53 15.43 16.28 1.24
CA SER A 53 15.20 17.12 0.05
C SER A 53 15.66 16.36 -1.19
N ILE A 54 14.70 15.92 -2.01
CA ILE A 54 14.92 15.08 -3.18
C ILE A 54 15.12 15.96 -4.41
N LYS A 55 16.34 15.93 -4.96
CA LYS A 55 16.71 16.78 -6.10
C LYS A 55 16.77 16.04 -7.44
N SER A 56 16.68 14.71 -7.44
CA SER A 56 16.64 13.91 -8.67
C SER A 56 15.95 12.57 -8.45
N LYS A 57 15.55 11.91 -9.55
CA LYS A 57 15.01 10.55 -9.51
C LYS A 57 16.00 9.56 -8.90
N GLN A 58 17.28 9.68 -9.28
CA GLN A 58 18.34 8.85 -8.73
C GLN A 58 18.46 9.02 -7.20
N MET A 59 18.32 10.26 -6.70
CA MET A 59 18.35 10.54 -5.27
C MET A 59 17.15 9.91 -4.56
N LEU A 60 15.93 10.01 -5.13
CA LEU A 60 14.75 9.36 -4.56
C LEU A 60 14.97 7.85 -4.40
N ILE A 61 15.43 7.20 -5.47
CA ILE A 61 15.70 5.75 -5.49
C ILE A 61 16.78 5.39 -4.46
N ALA A 62 17.85 6.18 -4.36
CA ALA A 62 18.91 5.94 -3.39
C ALA A 62 18.40 6.04 -1.94
N VAL A 63 17.55 7.02 -1.62
CA VAL A 63 16.95 7.13 -0.28
C VAL A 63 15.97 6.00 -0.01
N LEU A 64 15.16 5.58 -0.98
CA LEU A 64 14.28 4.41 -0.84
C LEU A 64 15.09 3.12 -0.58
N GLN A 65 16.26 2.97 -1.22
CA GLN A 65 17.18 1.86 -0.96
C GLN A 65 17.81 1.93 0.44
N LEU A 66 18.12 3.12 0.95
CA LEU A 66 18.58 3.31 2.32
C LEU A 66 17.49 2.87 3.32
N VAL A 67 16.26 3.35 3.14
CA VAL A 67 15.08 2.96 3.95
C VAL A 67 14.87 1.45 3.91
N LEU A 68 14.94 0.84 2.73
CA LEU A 68 14.84 -0.61 2.56
C LEU A 68 15.91 -1.36 3.37
N SER A 69 17.14 -0.84 3.41
CA SER A 69 18.22 -1.46 4.18
C SER A 69 17.93 -1.48 5.69
N GLU A 70 17.39 -0.38 6.24
CA GLU A 70 17.00 -0.29 7.65
C GLU A 70 15.79 -1.17 7.97
N CYS A 71 14.85 -1.29 7.03
CA CYS A 71 13.71 -2.20 7.14
C CYS A 71 14.17 -3.66 7.15
N ARG A 72 15.14 -4.03 6.30
CA ARG A 72 15.73 -5.38 6.27
C ARG A 72 16.53 -5.70 7.53
N ALA A 73 17.17 -4.70 8.12
CA ALA A 73 17.84 -4.81 9.42
C ALA A 73 16.85 -4.95 10.59
N GLY A 74 15.54 -4.74 10.36
CA GLY A 74 14.50 -4.85 11.37
C GLY A 74 14.42 -3.65 12.31
N VAL A 75 15.08 -2.54 11.97
CA VAL A 75 15.14 -1.31 12.77
C VAL A 75 13.97 -0.38 12.45
N LEU A 76 13.53 -0.37 11.19
CA LEU A 76 12.53 0.58 10.69
C LEU A 76 11.26 -0.12 10.18
N CYS A 77 10.11 0.42 10.54
CA CYS A 77 8.78 0.18 9.97
C CYS A 77 8.19 1.55 9.62
N PRO A 78 8.39 2.05 8.38
CA PRO A 78 8.20 3.47 8.11
C PRO A 78 6.77 3.80 7.66
N VAL A 79 6.35 5.02 7.97
CA VAL A 79 5.43 5.77 7.12
C VAL A 79 6.28 6.57 6.12
N LEU A 80 6.02 6.39 4.83
CA LEU A 80 6.70 7.08 3.74
C LEU A 80 5.81 8.21 3.23
N HIS A 81 6.23 9.44 3.41
CA HIS A 81 5.47 10.64 3.07
C HIS A 81 6.13 11.38 1.91
N PHE A 82 5.39 11.64 0.85
CA PHE A 82 5.92 12.30 -0.35
C PHE A 82 5.26 13.66 -0.53
N GLU A 83 6.07 14.71 -0.56
CA GLU A 83 5.69 16.11 -0.79
C GLU A 83 6.21 16.51 -2.16
N CYS A 84 5.33 16.50 -3.17
CA CYS A 84 5.69 16.80 -4.55
C CYS A 84 4.47 17.02 -5.43
N HIS A 85 4.69 17.44 -6.67
CA HIS A 85 3.64 17.42 -7.69
C HIS A 85 3.41 16.01 -8.21
N GLY A 86 2.20 15.75 -8.69
CA GLY A 86 1.84 14.48 -9.32
C GLY A 86 1.12 14.69 -10.63
N ASP A 87 1.35 13.75 -11.56
CA ASP A 87 0.69 13.65 -12.85
C ASP A 87 -0.01 12.28 -12.94
N PRO A 88 -1.25 12.21 -13.44
CA PRO A 88 -2.02 10.98 -13.42
C PRO A 88 -1.38 9.85 -14.25
N GLU A 89 -0.63 10.19 -15.29
CA GLU A 89 0.01 9.21 -16.19
C GLU A 89 1.49 9.01 -15.87
N LYS A 90 2.21 10.11 -15.58
CA LYS A 90 3.67 10.11 -15.46
C LYS A 90 4.16 9.84 -14.04
N GLY A 91 3.33 10.03 -13.03
CA GLY A 91 3.69 9.78 -11.63
C GLY A 91 4.19 11.02 -10.89
N LEU A 92 5.10 10.81 -9.94
CA LEU A 92 5.65 11.88 -9.10
C LEU A 92 6.59 12.75 -9.90
N TYR A 93 6.45 14.07 -9.80
CA TYR A 93 7.34 15.03 -10.44
C TYR A 93 8.40 15.53 -9.46
N ILE A 94 9.67 15.45 -9.87
CA ILE A 94 10.81 15.95 -9.11
C ILE A 94 11.24 17.29 -9.71
N HIS A 95 10.95 18.37 -9.00
CA HIS A 95 11.04 19.71 -9.58
C HIS A 95 12.47 20.09 -9.99
N ALA A 96 13.47 19.76 -9.15
CA ALA A 96 14.84 20.17 -9.37
C ALA A 96 15.48 19.55 -10.64
N SER A 97 15.20 18.27 -10.92
CA SER A 97 15.73 17.59 -12.12
C SER A 97 14.77 17.55 -13.30
N LYS A 98 13.50 17.96 -13.09
CA LYS A 98 12.41 17.88 -14.07
C LYS A 98 12.11 16.46 -14.55
N GLU A 99 12.36 15.48 -13.68
CA GLU A 99 12.11 14.06 -13.94
C GLU A 99 10.78 13.60 -13.36
N TYR A 100 10.25 12.53 -13.92
CA TYR A 100 9.10 11.81 -13.38
C TYR A 100 9.50 10.44 -12.85
N VAL A 101 8.85 10.02 -11.77
CA VAL A 101 8.91 8.66 -11.24
C VAL A 101 7.53 8.05 -11.39
N GLY A 102 7.40 7.08 -12.30
CA GLY A 102 6.12 6.47 -12.64
C GLY A 102 5.48 5.78 -11.44
N TRP A 103 4.14 5.76 -11.40
CA TRP A 103 3.40 5.09 -10.32
C TRP A 103 3.76 3.61 -10.19
N SER A 104 3.92 2.89 -11.31
CA SER A 104 4.33 1.48 -11.32
C SER A 104 5.75 1.27 -10.77
N GLU A 105 6.68 2.17 -11.10
CA GLU A 105 8.05 2.15 -10.62
C GLU A 105 8.10 2.42 -9.11
N LEU A 106 7.35 3.41 -8.63
CA LEU A 106 7.23 3.69 -7.20
C LEU A 106 6.68 2.48 -6.44
N VAL A 107 5.61 1.85 -6.97
CA VAL A 107 5.01 0.64 -6.39
C VAL A 107 6.01 -0.50 -6.24
N GLN A 108 6.93 -0.68 -7.19
CA GLN A 108 7.98 -1.71 -7.09
C GLN A 108 8.87 -1.47 -5.88
N HIS A 109 9.34 -0.23 -5.68
CA HIS A 109 10.16 0.11 -4.51
C HIS A 109 9.38 -0.05 -3.20
N LEU A 110 8.13 0.42 -3.15
CA LEU A 110 7.29 0.27 -1.96
C LEU A 110 7.03 -1.20 -1.62
N ALA A 111 6.84 -2.06 -2.63
CA ALA A 111 6.66 -3.50 -2.45
C ALA A 111 7.85 -4.16 -1.76
N GLU A 112 9.07 -3.82 -2.15
CA GLU A 112 10.27 -4.35 -1.51
C GLU A 112 10.36 -3.93 -0.03
N ILE A 113 10.04 -2.66 0.27
CA ILE A 113 10.06 -2.13 1.64
C ILE A 113 8.95 -2.79 2.48
N ASN A 114 7.73 -2.92 1.95
CA ASN A 114 6.62 -3.51 2.69
C ASN A 114 6.81 -5.02 2.90
N GLN A 115 7.49 -5.69 1.98
CA GLN A 115 7.93 -7.07 2.17
C GLN A 115 8.94 -7.18 3.31
N ALA A 116 9.94 -6.30 3.36
CA ALA A 116 10.93 -6.29 4.43
C ALA A 116 10.30 -6.07 5.82
N THR A 117 9.28 -5.20 5.89
CA THR A 117 8.58 -4.88 7.14
C THR A 117 7.40 -5.81 7.45
N ARG A 118 7.09 -6.79 6.57
CA ARG A 118 5.96 -7.72 6.71
C ARG A 118 4.61 -7.00 6.86
N ASN A 119 4.25 -6.18 5.87
CA ASN A 119 2.98 -5.45 5.81
C ASN A 119 2.83 -4.36 6.89
N ASN A 120 3.87 -3.56 7.13
CA ASN A 120 3.84 -2.43 8.06
C ASN A 120 4.20 -1.07 7.42
N VAL A 121 4.35 -0.98 6.10
CA VAL A 121 4.61 0.32 5.45
C VAL A 121 3.32 1.11 5.34
N GLY A 122 3.29 2.31 5.92
CA GLY A 122 2.29 3.33 5.61
C GLY A 122 2.80 4.23 4.49
N VAL A 123 1.91 4.73 3.65
CA VAL A 123 2.26 5.69 2.60
C VAL A 123 1.32 6.88 2.64
N VAL A 124 1.87 8.08 2.57
CA VAL A 124 1.10 9.32 2.44
C VAL A 124 1.63 10.09 1.24
N LEU A 125 0.79 10.31 0.23
CA LEU A 125 1.14 11.03 -0.97
C LEU A 125 0.48 12.41 -0.94
N ALA A 126 1.25 13.41 -0.54
CA ALA A 126 0.90 14.82 -0.69
C ALA A 126 1.23 15.27 -2.13
N ALA A 127 0.59 14.61 -3.11
CA ALA A 127 0.79 14.84 -4.54
C ALA A 127 -0.51 14.63 -5.29
N CYS A 128 -0.84 15.54 -6.23
CA CYS A 128 -2.03 15.44 -7.08
C CYS A 128 -2.13 14.05 -7.73
N TYR A 129 -3.34 13.50 -7.78
CA TYR A 129 -3.59 12.15 -8.32
C TYR A 129 -2.81 11.02 -7.62
N GLY A 130 -2.29 11.23 -6.41
CA GLY A 130 -1.52 10.21 -5.68
C GLY A 130 -2.28 8.89 -5.50
N PHE A 131 -3.61 8.91 -5.47
CA PHE A 131 -4.42 7.70 -5.34
C PHE A 131 -4.36 6.76 -6.55
N GLU A 132 -3.83 7.21 -7.70
CA GLU A 132 -3.54 6.39 -8.88
C GLU A 132 -2.66 5.17 -8.55
N ILE A 133 -1.83 5.26 -7.52
CA ILE A 133 -0.99 4.16 -7.04
C ILE A 133 -1.81 2.91 -6.67
N SER A 134 -3.08 3.08 -6.27
CA SER A 134 -3.97 1.98 -5.89
C SER A 134 -4.40 1.11 -7.09
N LYS A 135 -4.26 1.59 -8.33
CA LYS A 135 -4.60 0.82 -9.54
C LYS A 135 -3.63 -0.31 -9.82
N PHE A 136 -2.44 -0.29 -9.22
CA PHE A 136 -1.42 -1.32 -9.38
C PHE A 136 -1.58 -2.47 -8.38
N ILE A 137 -2.62 -2.44 -7.55
CA ILE A 137 -2.85 -3.44 -6.52
C ILE A 137 -3.66 -4.61 -7.07
N THR A 138 -3.17 -5.82 -6.81
CA THR A 138 -3.87 -7.08 -7.09
C THR A 138 -3.71 -8.01 -5.89
N PHE A 139 -4.74 -8.80 -5.59
CA PHE A 139 -4.71 -9.75 -4.48
C PHE A 139 -3.84 -10.99 -4.75
N THR A 140 -3.29 -11.13 -5.96
CA THR A 140 -2.49 -12.29 -6.39
C THR A 140 -0.98 -12.18 -6.09
N ILE A 141 -0.52 -11.02 -5.62
CA ILE A 141 0.86 -10.76 -5.21
C ILE A 141 0.87 -10.06 -3.84
N PRO A 142 2.00 -10.01 -3.12
CA PRO A 142 2.10 -9.25 -1.87
C PRO A 142 1.74 -7.78 -2.05
N CYS A 143 0.97 -7.22 -1.12
CA CYS A 143 0.55 -5.82 -1.19
C CYS A 143 1.76 -4.88 -0.99
N PRO A 144 1.92 -3.81 -1.78
CA PRO A 144 3.04 -2.89 -1.67
C PRO A 144 3.01 -1.96 -0.44
N PHE A 145 1.90 -1.87 0.28
CA PHE A 145 1.77 -1.04 1.48
C PHE A 145 0.61 -1.54 2.36
N ASN A 146 0.64 -1.23 3.66
CA ASN A 146 -0.46 -1.50 4.58
C ASN A 146 -1.63 -0.53 4.33
N PHE A 147 -1.32 0.74 4.15
CA PHE A 147 -2.28 1.76 3.79
C PHE A 147 -1.64 2.85 2.91
N VAL A 148 -2.47 3.52 2.11
CA VAL A 148 -2.15 4.76 1.40
C VAL A 148 -3.17 5.82 1.79
N ILE A 149 -2.69 7.02 2.09
CA ILE A 149 -3.50 8.24 2.17
C ILE A 149 -3.04 9.14 1.02
N ALA A 150 -3.93 9.46 0.10
CA ALA A 150 -3.59 10.24 -1.08
C ALA A 150 -4.83 10.91 -1.70
N PRO A 151 -4.67 11.99 -2.46
CA PRO A 151 -5.79 12.58 -3.17
C PRO A 151 -6.12 11.84 -4.46
N GLN A 152 -7.41 11.85 -4.82
CA GLN A 152 -7.88 11.30 -6.11
C GLN A 152 -7.63 12.23 -7.30
N ASP A 153 -7.56 13.54 -7.05
CA ASP A 153 -7.45 14.57 -8.08
C ASP A 153 -6.45 15.66 -7.63
N VAL A 154 -6.50 16.84 -8.24
CA VAL A 154 -5.74 18.03 -7.87
C VAL A 154 -6.14 18.51 -6.48
N ILE A 155 -5.13 18.90 -5.69
CA ILE A 155 -5.31 19.42 -4.33
C ILE A 155 -4.65 20.78 -4.12
N GLN A 156 -5.17 21.53 -3.15
CA GLN A 156 -4.59 22.80 -2.72
C GLN A 156 -3.56 22.60 -1.59
N ALA A 157 -2.32 23.03 -1.82
CA ALA A 157 -1.18 22.78 -0.91
C ALA A 157 -1.37 23.31 0.52
N GLY A 158 -1.92 24.51 0.69
CA GLY A 158 -2.04 25.13 2.02
C GLY A 158 -2.96 24.36 2.97
N ARG A 159 -4.08 23.85 2.47
CA ARG A 159 -5.07 23.11 3.28
C ARG A 159 -4.60 21.69 3.61
N LEU A 160 -3.81 21.10 2.72
CA LEU A 160 -3.23 19.78 2.95
C LEU A 160 -2.25 19.78 4.13
N GLN A 161 -1.44 20.84 4.26
CA GLN A 161 -0.42 20.95 5.30
C GLN A 161 -1.01 20.83 6.71
N ASP A 162 -2.06 21.61 7.01
CA ASP A 162 -2.68 21.64 8.35
C ASP A 162 -3.29 20.29 8.71
N VAL A 163 -4.03 19.69 7.76
CA VAL A 163 -4.72 18.41 7.92
C VAL A 163 -3.75 17.26 8.14
N VAL A 164 -2.65 17.22 7.38
CA VAL A 164 -1.62 16.19 7.50
C VAL A 164 -0.86 16.31 8.82
N LEU A 165 -0.60 17.53 9.30
CA LEU A 165 0.05 17.76 10.58
C LEU A 165 -0.79 17.22 11.75
N ASP A 166 -2.09 17.52 11.78
CA ASP A 166 -3.01 17.03 12.82
C ASP A 166 -3.16 15.50 12.79
N PHE A 167 -3.21 14.91 11.60
CA PHE A 167 -3.16 13.46 11.40
C PHE A 167 -1.93 12.84 12.08
N TYR A 168 -0.74 13.39 11.82
CA TYR A 168 0.49 12.87 12.41
C TYR A 168 0.59 13.14 13.91
N LYS A 169 0.25 14.34 14.40
CA LYS A 169 0.26 14.63 15.84
C LYS A 169 -0.64 13.66 16.62
N THR A 170 -1.80 13.33 16.06
CA THR A 170 -2.73 12.36 16.65
C THR A 170 -2.16 10.94 16.61
N THR A 171 -1.70 10.49 15.44
CA THR A 171 -1.19 9.13 15.24
C THR A 171 0.08 8.87 16.06
N VAL A 172 0.99 9.85 16.10
CA VAL A 172 2.26 9.76 16.85
C VAL A 172 2.01 9.76 18.36
N LYS A 173 1.03 10.51 18.86
CA LYS A 173 0.74 10.55 20.30
C LYS A 173 -0.03 9.33 20.79
N SER A 174 -1.05 8.91 20.04
CA SER A 174 -1.99 7.87 20.48
C SER A 174 -1.63 6.47 19.98
N GLY A 175 -0.89 6.36 18.87
CA GLY A 175 -0.76 5.12 18.10
C GLY A 175 -2.04 4.72 17.36
N ASP A 176 -3.10 5.53 17.42
CA ASP A 176 -4.38 5.27 16.79
C ASP A 176 -4.44 5.91 15.40
N LEU A 177 -4.28 5.07 14.38
CA LEU A 177 -4.44 5.47 12.99
C LEU A 177 -5.88 5.97 12.74
N GLN A 178 -6.90 5.31 13.29
CA GLN A 178 -8.29 5.68 13.05
C GLN A 178 -8.61 7.06 13.62
N GLY A 179 -8.13 7.35 14.83
CA GLY A 179 -8.21 8.68 15.42
C GLY A 179 -7.53 9.75 14.58
N GLY A 180 -6.35 9.45 14.00
CA GLY A 180 -5.68 10.34 13.06
C GLY A 180 -6.49 10.58 11.78
N LEU A 181 -7.12 9.52 11.24
CA LEU A 181 -7.92 9.60 10.02
C LEU A 181 -9.16 10.50 10.17
N VAL A 182 -9.69 10.70 11.38
CA VAL A 182 -10.81 11.64 11.64
C VAL A 182 -10.40 13.09 11.32
N ALA A 183 -9.12 13.43 11.44
CA ALA A 183 -8.61 14.75 11.09
C ALA A 183 -8.50 14.96 9.57
N LEU A 184 -8.55 13.88 8.77
CA LEU A 184 -8.37 13.98 7.32
C LEU A 184 -9.58 14.61 6.64
N ASP A 185 -9.26 15.48 5.70
CA ASP A 185 -10.14 16.16 4.75
C ASP A 185 -10.71 15.16 3.71
N ASN A 186 -11.89 15.47 3.14
CA ASN A 186 -12.56 14.65 2.13
C ASN A 186 -11.85 14.57 0.76
N GLN A 187 -10.82 15.38 0.53
CA GLN A 187 -9.92 15.37 -0.62
C GLN A 187 -8.87 14.25 -0.50
N LEU A 188 -8.60 13.76 0.71
CA LEU A 188 -7.71 12.63 0.93
C LEU A 188 -8.53 11.35 1.09
N VAL A 189 -8.09 10.31 0.39
CA VAL A 189 -8.73 9.00 0.42
C VAL A 189 -7.78 7.99 1.04
N LEU A 190 -8.34 7.17 1.91
CA LEU A 190 -7.66 6.03 2.49
C LEU A 190 -7.88 4.80 1.61
N PHE A 191 -6.77 4.18 1.22
CA PHE A 191 -6.74 2.77 0.87
C PHE A 191 -6.19 2.00 2.07
N HIS A 192 -6.92 0.99 2.55
CA HIS A 192 -6.42 0.04 3.54
C HIS A 192 -6.35 -1.36 2.94
N CYS A 193 -5.19 -2.02 3.04
CA CYS A 193 -4.95 -3.27 2.33
C CYS A 193 -5.88 -4.40 2.76
N GLY A 194 -6.21 -4.51 4.05
CA GLY A 194 -7.08 -5.58 4.53
C GLY A 194 -8.54 -5.37 4.11
N GLU A 195 -9.03 -4.14 4.19
CA GLU A 195 -10.39 -3.79 3.75
C GLU A 195 -10.56 -4.05 2.24
N TRP A 196 -9.61 -3.56 1.45
CA TRP A 196 -9.59 -3.77 0.01
C TRP A 196 -9.48 -5.26 -0.33
N PHE A 197 -8.62 -6.00 0.36
CA PHE A 197 -8.39 -7.43 0.11
C PHE A 197 -9.64 -8.26 0.36
N PHE A 198 -10.26 -8.15 1.54
CA PHE A 198 -11.42 -8.96 1.87
C PHE A 198 -12.63 -8.61 1.01
N SER A 199 -12.82 -7.33 0.69
CA SER A 199 -13.89 -6.89 -0.22
C SER A 199 -13.68 -7.43 -1.63
N THR A 200 -12.46 -7.34 -2.16
CA THR A 200 -12.12 -7.81 -3.50
C THR A 200 -12.17 -9.33 -3.59
N LEU A 201 -11.65 -10.04 -2.59
CA LEU A 201 -11.68 -11.50 -2.53
C LEU A 201 -13.12 -12.01 -2.40
N ALA A 202 -13.95 -11.37 -1.57
CA ALA A 202 -15.37 -11.73 -1.45
C ALA A 202 -16.10 -11.55 -2.77
N SER A 203 -15.91 -10.40 -3.44
CA SER A 203 -16.46 -10.16 -4.78
C SER A 203 -16.02 -11.23 -5.77
N CYS A 204 -14.73 -11.56 -5.79
CA CYS A 204 -14.18 -12.64 -6.62
C CYS A 204 -14.80 -14.01 -6.28
N MET A 205 -15.04 -14.32 -5.00
CA MET A 205 -15.67 -15.58 -4.61
C MET A 205 -17.15 -15.65 -4.95
N ILE A 206 -17.84 -14.52 -4.97
CA ILE A 206 -19.25 -14.45 -5.40
C ILE A 206 -19.35 -14.59 -6.93
N THR A 207 -18.51 -13.88 -7.68
CA THR A 207 -18.59 -13.84 -9.15
C THR A 207 -17.91 -15.03 -9.83
N ASN A 208 -16.77 -15.50 -9.30
CA ASN A 208 -15.85 -16.37 -10.03
C ASN A 208 -15.79 -17.83 -9.55
N PHE A 209 -16.57 -18.23 -8.54
CA PHE A 209 -16.66 -19.64 -8.11
C PHE A 209 -17.73 -20.47 -8.84
N ASN A 210 -18.29 -19.98 -9.96
CA ASN A 210 -18.96 -20.83 -10.94
C ASN A 210 -17.93 -21.60 -11.82
N ALA A 211 -18.37 -22.61 -12.58
CA ALA A 211 -17.45 -23.51 -13.31
C ALA A 211 -16.63 -22.80 -14.41
N VAL A 212 -17.22 -21.79 -15.06
CA VAL A 212 -16.59 -21.04 -16.16
C VAL A 212 -15.46 -20.16 -15.64
N ALA A 213 -15.72 -19.38 -14.60
CA ALA A 213 -14.75 -18.46 -14.04
C ALA A 213 -13.59 -19.18 -13.32
N ARG A 214 -13.85 -20.34 -12.68
CA ARG A 214 -12.78 -21.23 -12.20
C ARG A 214 -11.84 -21.66 -13.32
N SER A 215 -12.35 -21.94 -14.52
CA SER A 215 -11.52 -22.31 -15.66
C SER A 215 -10.64 -21.15 -16.13
N GLN A 216 -11.17 -19.93 -16.17
CA GLN A 216 -10.39 -18.73 -16.51
C GLN A 216 -9.27 -18.46 -15.50
N MET A 217 -9.57 -18.64 -14.21
CA MET A 217 -8.61 -18.44 -13.13
C MET A 217 -7.47 -19.48 -13.16
N VAL A 218 -7.76 -20.73 -13.54
CA VAL A 218 -6.73 -21.74 -13.85
C VAL A 218 -5.80 -21.25 -14.96
N GLU A 219 -6.34 -20.76 -16.08
CA GLU A 219 -5.52 -20.32 -17.21
C GLU A 219 -4.67 -19.09 -16.87
N LEU A 220 -5.16 -18.18 -16.03
CA LEU A 220 -4.39 -17.04 -15.53
C LEU A 220 -3.21 -17.50 -14.66
N MET A 221 -3.46 -18.42 -13.70
CA MET A 221 -2.40 -18.98 -12.85
C MET A 221 -1.32 -19.70 -13.67
N VAL A 222 -1.75 -20.47 -14.68
CA VAL A 222 -0.82 -21.20 -15.56
C VAL A 222 0.00 -20.22 -16.39
N SER A 223 -0.62 -19.17 -16.93
CA SER A 223 0.06 -18.14 -17.72
C SER A 223 1.14 -17.43 -16.89
N ASN A 224 0.82 -17.07 -15.65
CA ASN A 224 1.76 -16.42 -14.73
C ASN A 224 2.95 -17.32 -14.40
N GLU A 225 2.73 -18.61 -14.12
CA GLU A 225 3.83 -19.54 -13.82
C GLU A 225 4.69 -19.84 -15.06
N VAL A 226 4.07 -19.97 -16.24
CA VAL A 226 4.82 -20.13 -17.51
C VAL A 226 5.68 -18.90 -17.80
N ALA A 227 5.16 -17.69 -17.55
CA ALA A 227 5.91 -16.45 -17.73
C ALA A 227 7.12 -16.36 -16.80
N LYS A 228 6.98 -16.78 -15.53
CA LYS A 228 8.10 -16.83 -14.56
C LYS A 228 9.19 -17.81 -14.97
N VAL A 229 8.79 -18.96 -15.51
CA VAL A 229 9.71 -20.05 -15.91
C VAL A 229 10.40 -19.76 -17.25
N GLY A 230 9.83 -18.88 -18.08
CA GLY A 230 10.45 -18.40 -19.32
C GLY A 230 10.40 -19.37 -20.51
N TYR A 231 9.75 -20.53 -20.37
CA TYR A 231 9.51 -21.47 -21.47
C TYR A 231 8.15 -22.15 -21.36
N ARG A 232 7.65 -22.65 -22.50
CA ARG A 232 6.32 -23.27 -22.60
C ARG A 232 6.42 -24.65 -23.25
N ASN A 233 6.00 -25.69 -22.53
CA ASN A 233 5.84 -27.03 -23.09
C ASN A 233 4.54 -27.71 -22.57
N ARG A 234 4.12 -28.80 -23.22
CA ARG A 234 2.85 -29.48 -22.93
C ARG A 234 2.81 -30.09 -21.52
N GLU A 235 3.96 -30.56 -21.03
CA GLU A 235 4.09 -31.19 -19.71
C GLU A 235 3.95 -30.15 -18.59
N LEU A 236 4.69 -29.05 -18.67
CA LEU A 236 4.60 -27.90 -17.78
C LEU A 236 3.17 -27.36 -17.72
N LEU A 237 2.53 -27.12 -18.88
CA LEU A 237 1.15 -26.63 -18.91
C LEU A 237 0.18 -27.58 -18.21
N ARG A 238 0.34 -28.89 -18.39
CA ARG A 238 -0.50 -29.90 -17.74
C ARG A 238 -0.26 -29.94 -16.23
N GLU A 239 0.99 -29.90 -15.81
CA GLU A 239 1.38 -29.87 -14.40
C GLU A 239 0.85 -28.63 -13.70
N GLN A 240 1.05 -27.44 -14.27
CA GLN A 240 0.58 -26.17 -13.71
C GLN A 240 -0.95 -26.11 -13.69
N ARG A 241 -1.65 -26.59 -14.73
CA ARG A 241 -3.12 -26.69 -14.72
C ARG A 241 -3.62 -27.63 -13.62
N ALA A 242 -2.96 -28.77 -13.41
CA ALA A 242 -3.33 -29.70 -12.35
C ALA A 242 -3.13 -29.07 -10.95
N LYS A 243 -2.01 -28.37 -10.74
CA LYS A 243 -1.74 -27.60 -9.51
C LYS A 243 -2.81 -26.53 -9.28
N ALA A 244 -3.11 -25.71 -10.30
CA ALA A 244 -4.11 -24.65 -10.24
C ALA A 244 -5.53 -25.19 -9.98
N LYS A 245 -5.93 -26.28 -10.63
CA LYS A 245 -7.24 -26.94 -10.39
C LYS A 245 -7.32 -27.51 -8.98
N LYS A 246 -6.27 -28.18 -8.49
CA LYS A 246 -6.22 -28.71 -7.12
C LYS A 246 -6.31 -27.56 -6.10
N PHE A 247 -5.65 -26.44 -6.40
CA PHE A 247 -5.65 -25.25 -5.59
C PHE A 247 -7.06 -24.61 -5.47
N LEU A 248 -7.75 -24.43 -6.60
CA LEU A 248 -9.10 -23.86 -6.65
C LEU A 248 -10.22 -24.83 -6.20
N LYS A 249 -9.89 -26.10 -5.92
CA LYS A 249 -10.89 -27.11 -5.50
C LYS A 249 -11.43 -26.85 -4.09
N SER A 250 -10.65 -26.20 -3.22
CA SER A 250 -11.08 -25.84 -1.86
C SER A 250 -11.10 -24.31 -1.72
N PRO A 251 -12.28 -23.70 -1.55
CA PRO A 251 -12.40 -22.26 -1.29
C PRO A 251 -11.58 -21.80 -0.07
N GLN A 252 -11.46 -22.65 0.96
CA GLN A 252 -10.63 -22.40 2.14
C GLN A 252 -9.13 -22.37 1.80
N ASN A 253 -8.64 -23.31 0.99
CA ASN A 253 -7.24 -23.30 0.55
C ASN A 253 -6.94 -22.08 -0.32
N PHE A 254 -7.89 -21.72 -1.19
CA PHE A 254 -7.81 -20.53 -2.01
C PHE A 254 -7.69 -19.27 -1.15
N TYR A 255 -8.62 -19.08 -0.20
CA TYR A 255 -8.60 -18.00 0.78
C TYR A 255 -7.27 -17.93 1.54
N ARG A 256 -6.80 -19.07 2.04
CA ARG A 256 -5.59 -19.14 2.86
C ARG A 256 -4.34 -18.73 2.10
N LEU A 257 -4.20 -19.18 0.84
CA LEU A 257 -3.06 -18.79 0.02
C LEU A 257 -3.13 -17.32 -0.35
N MET A 258 -4.28 -16.82 -0.86
CA MET A 258 -4.41 -15.41 -1.23
C MET A 258 -4.14 -14.49 -0.04
N SER A 259 -4.64 -14.85 1.15
CA SER A 259 -4.39 -14.08 2.39
C SER A 259 -2.90 -14.08 2.73
N ARG A 260 -2.25 -15.25 2.72
CA ARG A 260 -0.80 -15.34 2.98
C ARG A 260 0.04 -14.62 1.93
N THR A 261 -0.35 -14.66 0.67
CA THR A 261 0.37 -13.96 -0.39
C THR A 261 0.23 -12.46 -0.21
N PHE A 262 -1.00 -11.95 -0.18
CA PHE A 262 -1.27 -10.52 -0.17
C PHE A 262 -0.87 -9.84 1.14
N LEU A 263 -1.16 -10.47 2.29
CA LEU A 263 -0.94 -9.91 3.63
C LEU A 263 0.39 -10.38 4.26
N HIS A 264 1.38 -10.75 3.43
CA HIS A 264 2.74 -11.06 3.89
C HIS A 264 2.80 -12.17 4.95
N ASN A 265 2.22 -13.32 4.61
CA ASN A 265 2.04 -14.53 5.41
C ASN A 265 1.11 -14.40 6.63
N LYS A 266 0.39 -13.27 6.78
CA LYS A 266 -0.62 -13.09 7.81
C LYS A 266 -1.98 -13.65 7.37
N ILE A 267 -2.79 -14.06 8.34
CA ILE A 267 -4.20 -14.45 8.16
C ILE A 267 -4.96 -13.81 9.33
N PRO A 268 -5.44 -12.56 9.19
CA PRO A 268 -6.01 -11.82 10.32
C PRO A 268 -7.47 -12.19 10.63
N ILE A 269 -8.14 -12.94 9.74
CA ILE A 269 -9.53 -13.37 9.88
C ILE A 269 -9.58 -14.89 9.69
N SER A 270 -10.48 -15.59 10.40
CA SER A 270 -10.71 -17.01 10.15
C SER A 270 -11.38 -17.24 8.78
N TYR A 271 -11.27 -18.45 8.23
CA TYR A 271 -12.00 -18.74 7.00
C TYR A 271 -13.51 -18.77 7.26
N GLU A 272 -13.92 -19.23 8.43
CA GLU A 272 -15.30 -19.36 8.86
C GLU A 272 -16.00 -17.99 8.89
N ASP A 273 -15.37 -16.98 9.50
CA ASP A 273 -15.91 -15.62 9.56
C ASP A 273 -15.97 -14.98 8.17
N PHE A 274 -14.90 -15.14 7.38
CA PHE A 274 -14.87 -14.63 6.01
C PHE A 274 -15.92 -15.31 5.12
N HIS A 275 -16.12 -16.62 5.26
CA HIS A 275 -17.13 -17.37 4.53
C HIS A 275 -18.55 -16.92 4.90
N ALA A 276 -18.83 -16.71 6.19
CA ALA A 276 -20.12 -16.17 6.63
C ALA A 276 -20.41 -14.80 5.99
N PHE A 277 -19.40 -13.91 5.99
CA PHE A 277 -19.48 -12.61 5.29
C PHE A 277 -19.80 -12.74 3.79
N VAL A 278 -19.15 -13.67 3.09
CA VAL A 278 -19.40 -13.93 1.65
C VAL A 278 -20.82 -14.42 1.41
N GLU A 279 -21.30 -15.41 2.20
CA GLU A 279 -22.67 -15.93 2.06
C GLU A 279 -23.72 -14.86 2.36
N GLY A 280 -23.46 -13.98 3.34
CA GLY A 280 -24.33 -12.84 3.66
C GLY A 280 -24.43 -11.78 2.56
N LYS A 281 -23.53 -11.80 1.56
CA LYS A 281 -23.50 -10.86 0.42
C LYS A 281 -24.04 -11.44 -0.89
N ARG A 282 -24.35 -12.74 -0.96
CA ARG A 282 -24.90 -13.33 -2.19
C ARG A 282 -26.33 -12.80 -2.45
N PRO A 283 -26.67 -12.43 -3.69
CA PRO A 283 -28.05 -12.14 -4.06
C PRO A 283 -28.89 -13.40 -3.77
N ARG A 284 -30.00 -13.24 -3.05
CA ARG A 284 -30.98 -14.32 -2.88
C ARG A 284 -31.77 -14.53 -4.16
#